data_AF-A0AAJ2GF73-F1
#
_entry.id   AF-A0AAJ2GF73-F1
#
_cell.length_a   1.000
_cell.length_b   1.000
_cell.length_c   1.000
_cell.angle_alpha   90.00
_cell.angle_beta   90.00
_cell.angle_gamma   90.00
#
_symmetry.space_group_name_H-M   'P 1'
#
loop_
_entity.id
_entity.type
_entity.pdbx_description
1 polymer ?
#
loop_
_entity_poly.entity_id
_entity_poly.type
_entity_poly.pdbx_seq_one_letter_code
_entity_poly.pdbx_strand_id
1 'polypeptide(L)'
;MSATLPPPRKPKISEAEIDAVINKGGRTTKEATVVADLETPKHINIRLTGQILSEIDQRRSKRPRKPGSPKPGISIHDWIVEAVLEKLEKEKK
;
A
#
# COMPACT_ATOMS: atom_id res chain seq x y z
N MET A 1 34.15 46.15 -14.94
CA MET A 1 33.01 46.22 -13.99
C MET A 1 31.87 45.39 -14.55
N SER A 2 31.46 44.33 -13.87
CA SER A 2 30.36 43.45 -14.30
C SER A 2 29.02 43.99 -13.80
N ALA A 3 28.15 44.42 -14.71
CA ALA A 3 26.78 44.83 -14.38
C ALA A 3 25.85 43.61 -14.48
N THR A 4 25.29 43.19 -13.34
CA THR A 4 24.29 42.11 -13.26
C THR A 4 22.91 42.67 -13.61
N LEU A 5 22.25 42.12 -14.63
CA LEU A 5 20.90 42.52 -15.05
C LEU A 5 19.85 42.04 -14.01
N PRO A 6 18.79 42.83 -13.75
CA PRO A 6 17.71 42.42 -12.85
C PRO A 6 16.87 41.28 -13.45
N PRO A 7 16.28 40.40 -12.61
CA PRO A 7 15.50 39.27 -13.08
C PRO A 7 14.22 39.70 -13.82
N PRO A 8 13.80 38.95 -14.85
CA PRO A 8 12.61 39.27 -15.64
C PRO A 8 11.35 39.24 -14.76
N ARG A 9 10.51 40.27 -14.90
CA ARG A 9 9.23 40.36 -14.21
C ARG A 9 8.29 39.26 -14.74
N LYS A 10 7.61 38.57 -13.81
CA LYS A 10 6.64 37.52 -14.14
C LYS A 10 5.55 38.07 -15.09
N PRO A 11 5.08 37.27 -16.06
CA PRO A 11 4.02 37.68 -16.97
C PRO A 11 2.74 38.01 -16.20
N LYS A 12 1.98 38.98 -16.73
CA LYS A 12 0.67 39.36 -16.19
C LYS A 12 -0.29 38.20 -16.46
N ILE A 13 -0.68 37.50 -15.40
CA ILE A 13 -1.72 36.47 -15.42
C ILE A 13 -3.01 37.13 -15.91
N SER A 14 -3.73 36.44 -16.80
CA SER A 14 -4.96 36.95 -17.40
C SER A 14 -6.15 36.81 -16.44
N GLU A 15 -7.13 37.71 -16.50
CA GLU A 15 -8.32 37.67 -15.64
C GLU A 15 -9.10 36.36 -15.79
N ALA A 16 -9.10 35.77 -17.00
CA ALA A 16 -9.72 34.47 -17.27
C ALA A 16 -9.08 33.30 -16.50
N GLU A 17 -7.76 33.35 -16.27
CA GLU A 17 -7.06 32.33 -15.46
C GLU A 17 -7.38 32.49 -13.97
N ILE A 18 -7.61 33.72 -13.51
CA ILE A 18 -8.02 34.02 -12.13
C ILE A 18 -9.45 33.50 -11.91
N ASP A 19 -10.37 33.78 -12.82
CA ASP A 19 -11.75 33.29 -12.74
C ASP A 19 -11.81 31.76 -12.80
N ALA A 20 -10.97 31.12 -13.62
CA ALA A 20 -10.87 29.66 -13.65
C ALA A 20 -10.41 29.07 -12.31
N VAL A 21 -9.49 29.74 -11.60
CA VAL A 21 -9.03 29.32 -10.26
C VAL A 21 -10.08 29.58 -9.20
N ILE A 22 -10.79 30.72 -9.26
CA ILE A 22 -11.87 31.05 -8.31
C ILE A 22 -13.04 30.08 -8.48
N ASN A 23 -13.45 29.81 -9.72
CA ASN A 23 -14.56 28.90 -10.05
C ASN A 23 -14.21 27.43 -9.74
N LYS A 24 -12.92 27.07 -9.70
CA LYS A 24 -12.47 25.73 -9.32
C LYS A 24 -12.78 25.38 -7.86
N GLY A 25 -12.96 26.39 -7.00
CA GLY A 25 -13.24 26.21 -5.57
C GLY A 25 -12.10 25.50 -4.82
N GLY A 26 -12.13 25.56 -3.48
CA GLY A 26 -11.12 24.93 -2.60
C GLY A 26 -11.21 23.40 -2.54
N ARG A 27 -11.35 22.72 -3.68
CA ARG A 27 -11.42 21.26 -3.75
C ARG A 27 -10.02 20.70 -3.60
N THR A 28 -9.77 20.04 -2.47
CA THR A 28 -8.51 19.32 -2.21
C THR A 28 -8.27 18.29 -3.32
N THR A 29 -7.07 18.25 -3.89
CA THR A 29 -6.59 17.26 -4.87
C THR A 29 -6.44 15.84 -4.30
N LYS A 30 -7.31 15.47 -3.37
CA LYS A 30 -7.52 14.10 -2.90
C LYS A 30 -8.90 13.62 -3.33
N GLU A 31 -9.26 13.86 -4.59
CA GLU A 31 -10.12 12.89 -5.25
C GLU A 31 -9.25 11.66 -5.46
N ALA A 32 -9.19 10.83 -4.42
CA ALA A 32 -8.78 9.45 -4.56
C ALA A 32 -9.81 8.85 -5.52
N THR A 33 -9.46 8.83 -6.80
CA THR A 33 -9.96 7.83 -7.73
C THR A 33 -9.79 6.51 -7.01
N VAL A 34 -10.89 5.94 -6.51
CA VAL A 34 -10.95 4.59 -5.95
C VAL A 34 -10.88 3.62 -7.12
N VAL A 35 -9.81 3.73 -7.91
CA VAL A 35 -9.28 2.56 -8.60
C VAL A 35 -8.55 1.86 -7.47
N ALA A 36 -9.14 0.79 -6.95
CA ALA A 36 -8.45 -0.05 -6.00
C ALA A 36 -7.21 -0.59 -6.73
N ASP A 37 -6.07 0.07 -6.58
CA ASP A 37 -4.79 -0.42 -7.08
C ASP A 37 -4.57 -1.79 -6.45
N LEU A 38 -4.80 -2.83 -7.24
CA LEU A 38 -4.60 -4.23 -6.86
C LEU A 38 -3.13 -4.51 -6.52
N GLU A 39 -2.23 -3.60 -6.89
CA GLU A 39 -0.79 -3.68 -6.64
C GLU A 39 -0.35 -2.98 -5.34
N THR A 40 -1.24 -2.25 -4.65
CA THR A 40 -0.85 -1.61 -3.39
C THR A 40 -1.02 -2.56 -2.20
N PRO A 41 0.02 -2.77 -1.37
CA PRO A 41 -0.10 -3.61 -0.18
C PRO A 41 -1.06 -2.95 0.82
N LYS A 42 -2.13 -3.66 1.16
CA LYS A 42 -3.11 -3.22 2.16
C LYS A 42 -2.86 -3.92 3.49
N HIS A 43 -2.84 -3.14 4.56
CA HIS A 43 -2.72 -3.65 5.91
C HIS A 43 -4.08 -4.12 6.45
N ILE A 44 -4.12 -5.29 7.07
CA ILE A 44 -5.32 -5.84 7.70
C ILE A 44 -4.97 -6.26 9.13
N ASN A 45 -5.73 -5.75 10.10
CA ASN A 45 -5.64 -6.19 11.49
C ASN A 45 -6.58 -7.38 11.71
N ILE A 46 -6.02 -8.54 12.07
CA ILE A 46 -6.78 -9.76 12.33
C ILE A 46 -6.65 -10.13 13.81
N ARG A 47 -7.78 -10.44 14.45
CA ARG A 47 -7.81 -11.02 15.80
C ARG A 47 -8.11 -12.51 15.69
N LEU A 48 -7.21 -13.34 16.19
CA LEU A 48 -7.36 -14.80 16.24
C LEU A 48 -7.44 -15.25 17.69
N THR A 49 -8.11 -16.38 17.93
CA THR A 49 -8.10 -17.02 19.24
C THR A 49 -6.74 -17.68 19.49
N GLY A 50 -6.37 -17.84 20.77
CA GLY A 50 -5.11 -18.49 21.14
C GLY A 50 -5.01 -19.95 20.69
N GLN A 51 -6.15 -20.65 20.61
CA GLN A 51 -6.21 -22.02 20.09
C GLN A 51 -5.77 -22.08 18.63
N ILE A 52 -6.29 -21.19 17.79
CA ILE A 52 -5.93 -21.12 16.36
C ILE A 52 -4.44 -20.80 16.20
N LEU A 53 -3.89 -19.87 17.00
CA LEU A 53 -2.47 -19.55 16.96
C LEU A 53 -1.59 -20.76 17.33
N SER A 54 -1.98 -21.52 18.36
CA SER A 54 -1.27 -22.74 18.76
C SER A 54 -1.28 -23.79 17.65
N GLU A 55 -2.42 -23.99 16.98
CA GLU A 55 -2.52 -24.93 15.86
C GLU A 55 -1.66 -24.50 14.67
N ILE A 56 -1.62 -23.20 14.36
CA ILE A 56 -0.77 -22.65 13.30
C ILE A 56 0.71 -22.94 13.59
N ASP A 57 1.16 -22.71 14.82
CA ASP A 57 2.56 -22.96 15.20
C ASP A 57 2.93 -24.45 15.15
N GLN A 58 2.03 -25.33 15.58
CA GLN A 58 2.22 -26.78 15.43
C GLN A 58 2.34 -27.18 13.95
N ARG A 59 1.49 -26.66 13.06
CA ARG A 59 1.57 -26.95 11.63
C ARG A 59 2.83 -26.36 10.99
N ARG A 60 3.26 -25.17 11.41
CA ARG A 60 4.50 -24.52 10.93
C ARG A 60 5.75 -25.31 11.33
N SER A 61 5.80 -25.83 12.56
CA SER A 61 6.95 -26.60 13.06
C SER A 61 7.21 -27.90 12.30
N LYS A 62 6.16 -28.49 11.70
CA LYS A 62 6.27 -29.70 10.87
C LYS A 62 6.91 -29.46 9.51
N ARG A 63 6.96 -28.20 9.04
CA ARG A 63 7.56 -27.87 7.74
C ARG A 63 9.09 -27.90 7.84
N PRO A 64 9.78 -28.45 6.83
CA PRO A 64 11.24 -28.54 6.84
C PRO A 64 11.87 -27.15 6.96
N ARG A 65 12.86 -27.04 7.84
CA ARG A 65 13.61 -25.80 8.04
C ARG A 65 14.54 -25.56 6.85
N LYS A 66 14.81 -24.28 6.55
CA LYS A 66 15.82 -23.94 5.54
C LYS A 66 17.19 -24.41 6.07
N PRO A 67 17.94 -25.22 5.29
CA PRO A 67 19.24 -25.70 5.74
C PRO A 67 20.14 -24.51 6.06
N GLY A 68 20.61 -24.44 7.31
CA GLY A 68 21.46 -23.36 7.81
C GLY A 68 20.76 -22.24 8.58
N SER A 69 19.43 -22.26 8.78
CA SER A 69 18.77 -21.28 9.67
C SER A 69 18.02 -21.94 10.83
N PRO A 70 18.14 -21.39 12.06
CA PRO A 70 17.44 -21.92 13.25
C PRO A 70 15.96 -21.51 13.30
N LYS A 71 15.51 -20.62 12.41
CA LYS A 71 14.15 -20.10 12.38
C LYS A 71 13.20 -21.08 11.69
N PRO A 72 11.91 -21.14 12.10
CA PRO A 72 10.90 -21.89 11.36
C PRO A 72 10.87 -21.42 9.90
N GLY A 73 10.67 -22.36 8.96
CA GLY A 73 10.83 -22.11 7.52
C GLY A 73 9.91 -21.03 6.94
N ILE A 74 8.81 -20.71 7.62
CA ILE A 74 7.77 -19.77 7.18
C ILE A 74 7.28 -18.93 8.36
N SER A 75 6.92 -17.66 8.14
CA SER A 75 6.35 -16.76 9.16
C SER A 75 4.86 -17.06 9.42
N ILE A 76 4.28 -16.55 10.51
CA ILE A 76 2.83 -16.69 10.78
C ILE A 76 2.01 -16.00 9.69
N HIS A 77 2.40 -14.79 9.31
CA HIS A 77 1.72 -14.01 8.28
C HIS A 77 1.72 -14.74 6.93
N ASP A 78 2.88 -15.25 6.53
CA ASP A 78 3.05 -15.95 5.26
C ASP A 78 2.22 -17.25 5.22
N TRP A 79 2.17 -17.97 6.35
CA TRP A 79 1.30 -19.14 6.50
C TRP A 79 -0.19 -18.79 6.34
N ILE A 80 -0.63 -17.66 6.91
CA ILE A 80 -2.03 -17.20 6.80
C ILE A 80 -2.35 -16.82 5.34
N VAL A 81 -1.43 -16.11 4.67
CA VAL A 81 -1.61 -15.72 3.27
C VAL A 81 -1.73 -16.96 2.38
N GLU A 82 -0.83 -17.94 2.55
CA GLU A 82 -0.87 -19.20 1.81
C GLU A 82 -2.19 -19.95 2.02
N ALA A 83 -2.66 -20.05 3.28
CA ALA A 83 -3.93 -20.70 3.59
C ALA A 83 -5.13 -19.99 2.96
N VAL A 84 -5.13 -18.66 2.89
CA VAL A 84 -6.17 -17.88 2.21
C VAL A 84 -6.13 -18.11 0.71
N LEU A 85 -4.94 -18.11 0.10
CA LEU A 85 -4.78 -18.38 -1.34
C LEU A 85 -5.28 -19.78 -1.71
N GLU A 86 -4.88 -20.81 -0.96
CA GLU A 86 -5.38 -22.18 -1.18
C GLU A 86 -6.91 -22.26 -1.05
N LYS A 87 -7.50 -21.50 -0.12
CA LYS A 87 -8.95 -21.47 0.07
C LYS A 87 -9.66 -20.83 -1.12
N LEU A 88 -9.13 -19.72 -1.64
CA LEU A 88 -9.65 -19.05 -2.84
C LEU A 88 -9.53 -19.93 -4.08
N GLU A 89 -8.44 -20.67 -4.23
CA GLU A 89 -8.26 -21.62 -5.34
C GLU A 89 -9.25 -22.78 -5.28
N LYS A 90 -9.50 -23.34 -4.08
CA LYS A 90 -10.49 -24.40 -3.87
C LYS A 90 -11.92 -23.96 -4.17
N GLU A 91 -12.25 -22.70 -3.93
CA GLU A 91 -13.60 -22.17 -4.21
C GLU A 91 -13.81 -21.78 -5.67
N LYS A 92 -12.73 -21.55 -6.43
CA LYS A 92 -12.79 -21.32 -7.88
C LYS A 92 -12.98 -22.60 -8.69
N LYS A 93 -12.72 -23.76 -8.08
CA LYS A 93 -12.79 -25.08 -8.71
C LYS A 93 -14.13 -25.75 -8.43
#